data_AF-A0A5N7MXU5-F1
#
_entry.id   AF-A0A5N7MXU5-F1
#
_cell.length_a   1.000
_cell.length_b   1.000
_cell.length_c   1.000
_cell.angle_alpha   90.00
_cell.angle_beta   90.00
_cell.angle_gamma   90.00
#
_symmetry.space_group_name_H-M   'P 1'
#
loop_
_entity.id
_entity.type
_entity.pdbx_description
1 polymer ?
#
loop_
_entity_poly.entity_id
_entity_poly.type
_entity_poly.pdbx_seq_one_letter_code
_entity_poly.pdbx_strand_id
1 'polypeptide(L)'
;LADLEEQSASITARWKAEKDKLGTAADLKKKLEEMRNQLSQAQRNGDWAKAGELSYGVIPGLEKQLSDVEAKADGGGLMEEAVTPDHVAGVVSRWTGVPVDKMLEGEREKLLHMEQDLAKRVVGQAEAVSAVSTAVRRARAGLQDPNRPIGSFMFLGPTGVGKTELTKALASF
;
A
#
# COMPACT_ATOMS: atom_id res chain seq x y z
N LEU A 1 1.02 -38.40 -17.81
CA LEU A 1 1.56 -38.44 -16.43
C LEU A 1 3.01 -37.95 -16.43
N ALA A 2 3.90 -38.56 -17.22
CA ALA A 2 5.29 -38.11 -17.37
C ALA A 2 5.44 -36.60 -17.68
N ASP A 3 4.67 -36.06 -18.64
CA ASP A 3 4.75 -34.62 -18.99
C ASP A 3 4.34 -33.67 -17.84
N LEU A 4 3.39 -34.08 -16.99
CA LEU A 4 2.94 -33.29 -15.84
C LEU A 4 3.94 -33.39 -14.68
N GLU A 5 4.60 -34.53 -14.52
CA GLU A 5 5.68 -34.72 -13.54
C GLU A 5 6.92 -33.91 -13.90
N GLU A 6 7.28 -33.85 -15.18
CA GLU A 6 8.39 -33.03 -15.68
C GLU A 6 8.10 -31.53 -15.52
N GLN A 7 6.87 -31.09 -15.82
CA GLN A 7 6.43 -29.72 -15.56
C GLN A 7 6.46 -29.39 -14.05
N SER A 8 5.96 -30.29 -13.20
CA SER A 8 6.02 -30.10 -11.75
C SER A 8 7.46 -30.01 -11.23
N ALA A 9 8.35 -30.88 -11.70
CA ALA A 9 9.76 -30.89 -11.31
C ALA A 9 10.47 -29.61 -11.73
N SER A 10 10.23 -29.12 -12.95
CA SER A 10 10.84 -27.87 -13.45
C SER A 10 10.38 -26.64 -12.66
N ILE A 11 9.08 -26.52 -12.36
CA ILE A 11 8.54 -25.43 -11.54
C ILE A 11 9.09 -25.49 -10.12
N THR A 12 9.14 -26.69 -9.52
CA THR A 12 9.67 -26.88 -8.16
C THR A 12 11.15 -26.52 -8.08
N ALA A 13 11.94 -26.90 -9.08
CA ALA A 13 13.34 -26.56 -9.16
C ALA A 13 13.55 -25.04 -9.28
N ARG A 14 12.76 -24.36 -10.12
CA ARG A 14 12.79 -22.90 -10.25
C ARG A 14 12.42 -22.20 -8.94
N TRP A 15 11.34 -22.64 -8.29
CA TRP A 15 10.90 -22.10 -7.00
C TRP A 15 11.96 -22.28 -5.90
N LYS A 16 12.60 -23.46 -5.83
CA LYS A 16 13.64 -23.73 -4.84
C LYS A 16 14.87 -22.85 -5.06
N ALA A 17 15.31 -22.69 -6.31
CA ALA A 17 16.41 -21.81 -6.66
C ALA A 17 16.11 -20.34 -6.33
N GLU A 18 14.87 -19.88 -6.55
CA GLU A 18 14.44 -18.54 -6.14
C GLU A 18 14.42 -18.39 -4.62
N LYS A 19 13.86 -19.36 -3.88
CA LYS A 19 13.83 -19.36 -2.42
C LYS A 19 15.23 -19.32 -1.79
N ASP A 20 16.16 -20.11 -2.32
CA ASP A 20 17.54 -20.16 -1.82
C ASP A 20 18.25 -18.81 -2.03
N LYS A 21 18.04 -18.15 -3.17
CA LYS A 21 18.54 -16.78 -3.42
C LYS A 21 17.97 -15.78 -2.42
N LEU A 22 16.65 -15.81 -2.19
CA LEU A 22 15.98 -14.95 -1.20
C LEU A 22 16.53 -15.17 0.21
N GLY A 23 16.76 -16.43 0.59
CA GLY A 23 17.41 -16.77 1.86
C GLY A 23 18.79 -16.13 1.99
N THR A 24 19.62 -16.23 0.94
CA THR A 24 20.96 -15.60 0.96
C THR A 24 20.90 -14.07 1.04
N ALA A 25 19.96 -13.42 0.35
CA ALA A 25 19.76 -11.98 0.42
C ALA A 25 19.30 -11.55 1.83
N ALA A 26 18.36 -12.29 2.44
CA ALA A 26 17.88 -12.04 3.78
C ALA A 26 19.00 -12.19 4.84
N ASP A 27 19.83 -13.22 4.72
CA ASP A 27 20.99 -13.43 5.61
C ASP A 27 22.03 -12.31 5.47
N LEU A 28 22.29 -11.85 4.24
CA LEU A 28 23.19 -10.70 3.98
C LEU A 28 22.62 -9.40 4.57
N LYS A 29 21.32 -9.13 4.39
CA LYS A 29 20.63 -7.98 5.02
C LYS A 29 20.75 -8.02 6.55
N LYS A 30 20.51 -9.18 7.16
CA LYS A 30 20.64 -9.37 8.61
C LYS A 30 22.06 -9.10 9.11
N LYS A 31 23.08 -9.63 8.43
CA LYS A 31 24.50 -9.37 8.75
C LYS A 31 24.84 -7.89 8.61
N LEU A 32 24.32 -7.24 7.58
CA LEU A 32 24.56 -5.83 7.32
C LEU A 32 23.94 -4.94 8.41
N GLU A 33 22.70 -5.23 8.86
CA GLU A 33 22.11 -4.55 10.02
C GLU A 33 22.91 -4.77 11.31
N GLU A 34 23.39 -6.00 11.53
CA GLU A 34 24.23 -6.31 12.68
C GLU A 34 25.53 -5.48 12.65
N MET A 35 26.21 -5.40 11.51
CA MET A 35 27.43 -4.60 11.35
C MET A 35 27.17 -3.10 11.49
N ARG A 36 26.03 -2.59 10.99
CA ARG A 36 25.61 -1.19 11.21
C ARG A 36 25.36 -0.88 12.69
N ASN A 37 24.73 -1.81 13.41
CA ASN A 37 24.53 -1.69 14.86
C ASN A 37 25.86 -1.71 15.61
N GLN A 38 26.78 -2.62 15.25
CA GLN A 38 28.12 -2.68 15.83
C GLN A 38 28.93 -1.41 15.55
N LEU A 39 28.79 -0.81 14.36
CA LEU A 39 29.41 0.47 14.03
C LEU A 39 28.88 1.59 14.93
N SER A 40 27.55 1.67 15.12
CA SER A 40 26.97 2.67 16.03
C SER A 40 27.45 2.47 17.48
N GLN A 41 27.56 1.23 17.94
CA GLN A 41 28.10 0.93 19.27
C GLN A 41 29.59 1.30 19.40
N ALA A 42 30.42 0.98 18.40
CA ALA A 42 31.84 1.32 18.38
C ALA A 42 32.07 2.83 18.42
N GLN A 43 31.27 3.60 17.65
CA GLN A 43 31.29 5.06 17.68
C GLN A 43 30.91 5.63 19.05
N ARG A 44 29.88 5.08 19.71
CA ARG A 44 29.48 5.53 21.06
C ARG A 44 30.53 5.22 22.12
N ASN A 45 31.21 4.09 21.98
CA ASN A 45 32.24 3.64 22.94
C ASN A 45 33.62 4.27 22.68
N GLY A 46 33.76 5.08 21.62
CA GLY A 46 35.03 5.72 21.24
C GLY A 46 36.06 4.77 20.62
N ASP A 47 35.65 3.58 20.16
CA ASP A 47 36.51 2.62 19.46
C ASP A 47 36.58 2.95 17.96
N TRP A 48 37.41 3.94 17.65
CA TRP A 48 37.56 4.46 16.29
C TRP A 48 38.26 3.50 15.32
N ALA A 49 39.10 2.60 15.85
CA ALA A 49 39.77 1.58 15.04
C ALA A 49 38.74 0.60 14.46
N LYS A 50 37.89 0.04 15.33
CA LYS A 50 36.81 -0.87 14.93
C LYS A 50 35.75 -0.17 14.07
N ALA A 51 35.42 1.08 14.39
CA ALA A 51 34.49 1.87 13.57
C ALA A 51 35.02 2.10 12.15
N GLY A 52 36.33 2.35 11.98
CA GLY A 52 36.96 2.50 10.67
C GLY A 52 36.93 1.20 9.84
N GLU A 53 37.25 0.07 10.46
CA GLU A 53 37.19 -1.25 9.81
C GLU A 53 35.77 -1.60 9.33
N LEU A 54 34.77 -1.37 10.18
CA LEU A 54 33.37 -1.61 9.83
C LEU A 54 32.89 -0.67 8.73
N SER A 55 33.22 0.63 8.83
CA SER A 55 32.73 1.65 7.90
C SER A 55 33.34 1.53 6.50
N TYR A 56 34.62 1.18 6.39
CA TYR A 56 35.35 1.21 5.11
C TYR A 56 35.66 -0.18 4.54
N GLY A 57 35.57 -1.24 5.35
CA GLY A 57 35.82 -2.62 4.93
C GLY A 57 34.55 -3.45 4.86
N VAL A 58 34.01 -3.78 6.04
CA VAL A 58 32.99 -4.84 6.17
C VAL A 58 31.63 -4.42 5.60
N ILE A 59 31.13 -3.23 5.95
CA ILE A 59 29.80 -2.77 5.50
C ILE A 59 29.77 -2.57 3.97
N PRO A 60 30.73 -1.87 3.33
CA PRO A 60 30.74 -1.74 1.86
C PRO A 60 30.86 -3.09 1.15
N GLY A 61 31.61 -4.04 1.71
CA GLY A 61 31.72 -5.39 1.16
C GLY A 61 30.39 -6.15 1.19
N LEU A 62 29.66 -6.09 2.30
CA LEU A 62 28.33 -6.70 2.45
C LEU A 62 27.29 -6.00 1.57
N GLU A 63 27.34 -4.67 1.45
CA GLU A 63 26.47 -3.90 0.55
C GLU A 63 26.65 -4.32 -0.90
N LYS A 64 27.90 -4.48 -1.34
CA LYS A 64 28.21 -4.95 -2.70
C LYS A 64 27.73 -6.37 -2.95
N GLN A 65 27.95 -7.27 -2.00
CA GLN A 65 27.46 -8.65 -2.09
C GLN A 65 25.92 -8.71 -2.15
N LEU A 66 25.25 -7.88 -1.36
CA LEU A 66 23.79 -7.78 -1.39
C LEU A 66 23.29 -7.26 -2.74
N SER A 67 23.89 -6.20 -3.28
CA SER A 67 23.52 -5.68 -4.59
C SER A 67 23.73 -6.68 -5.72
N ASP A 68 24.81 -7.48 -5.65
CA ASP A 68 25.09 -8.52 -6.66
C ASP A 68 24.07 -9.68 -6.62
N VAL A 69 23.50 -9.96 -5.44
CA VAL A 69 22.44 -10.97 -5.26
C VAL A 69 21.09 -10.41 -5.70
N GLU A 70 20.76 -9.17 -5.32
CA GLU A 70 19.51 -8.51 -5.71
C GLU A 70 19.43 -8.24 -7.23
N ALA A 71 20.53 -7.82 -7.87
CA ALA A 71 20.59 -7.64 -9.32
C ALA A 71 20.36 -8.94 -10.11
N LYS A 72 20.63 -10.10 -9.50
CA LYS A 72 20.35 -11.43 -10.08
C LYS A 72 18.94 -11.95 -9.80
N ALA A 73 18.17 -11.23 -8.99
CA ALA A 73 16.80 -11.56 -8.60
C ALA A 73 15.74 -10.81 -9.44
N ASP A 74 16.09 -9.68 -10.07
CA ASP A 74 15.19 -8.79 -10.82
C ASP A 74 14.60 -9.38 -12.13
N GLY A 75 14.84 -10.67 -12.40
CA GLY A 75 14.34 -11.39 -13.55
C GLY A 75 13.05 -12.16 -13.27
N GLY A 76 11.92 -11.47 -13.12
CA GLY A 76 10.54 -12.02 -13.25
C GLY A 76 10.33 -13.41 -12.63
N GLY A 77 10.55 -13.52 -11.32
CA GLY A 77 10.41 -14.77 -10.56
C GLY A 77 8.96 -15.18 -10.30
N LEU A 78 8.75 -16.42 -9.84
CA LEU A 78 7.47 -16.91 -9.33
C LEU A 78 7.06 -16.22 -8.02
N MET A 79 8.00 -15.59 -7.32
CA MET A 79 7.78 -14.88 -6.06
C MET A 79 7.89 -13.37 -6.22
N GLU A 80 6.86 -12.68 -5.76
CA GLU A 80 6.81 -11.22 -5.69
C GLU A 80 7.41 -10.77 -4.35
N GLU A 81 8.60 -10.16 -4.38
CA GLU A 81 9.27 -9.66 -3.17
C GLU A 81 8.69 -8.33 -2.66
N ALA A 82 8.08 -7.55 -3.55
CA ALA A 82 7.56 -6.24 -3.22
C ALA A 82 6.16 -6.32 -2.61
N VAL A 83 5.97 -5.62 -1.50
CA VAL A 83 4.62 -5.41 -0.95
C VAL A 83 3.92 -4.37 -1.82
N THR A 84 2.98 -4.83 -2.65
CA THR A 84 2.14 -3.99 -3.49
C THR A 84 0.95 -3.43 -2.70
N PRO A 85 0.30 -2.36 -3.19
CA PRO A 85 -0.95 -1.88 -2.62
C PRO A 85 -2.03 -2.97 -2.52
N ASP A 86 -2.05 -3.91 -3.47
CA ASP A 86 -3.00 -5.04 -3.49
C ASP A 86 -2.79 -5.98 -2.30
N HIS A 87 -1.53 -6.25 -1.93
CA HIS A 87 -1.20 -7.05 -0.75
C HIS A 87 -1.72 -6.41 0.54
N VAL A 88 -1.55 -5.09 0.69
CA VAL A 88 -2.05 -4.34 1.85
C VAL A 88 -3.57 -4.32 1.87
N ALA A 89 -4.20 -4.04 0.72
CA ALA A 89 -5.66 -4.01 0.60
C ALA A 89 -6.29 -5.36 0.96
N GLY A 90 -5.67 -6.49 0.56
CA GLY A 90 -6.14 -7.83 0.92
C GLY A 90 -6.08 -8.13 2.43
N VAL A 91 -5.10 -7.58 3.15
CA VAL A 91 -5.04 -7.71 4.62
C VAL A 91 -6.13 -6.86 5.28
N VAL A 92 -6.24 -5.59 4.90
CA VAL A 92 -7.22 -4.67 5.49
C VAL A 92 -8.65 -5.11 5.17
N SER A 93 -8.90 -5.63 3.97
CA SER A 93 -10.19 -6.19 3.57
C SER A 93 -10.62 -7.33 4.49
N ARG A 94 -9.71 -8.25 4.83
CA ARG A 94 -10.00 -9.36 5.75
C ARG A 94 -10.36 -8.90 7.16
N TRP A 95 -9.80 -7.78 7.62
CA TRP A 95 -10.10 -7.23 8.94
C TRP A 95 -11.36 -6.38 8.97
N THR A 96 -11.60 -5.60 7.92
CA THR A 96 -12.66 -4.58 7.88
C THR A 96 -13.93 -5.03 7.16
N GLY A 97 -13.85 -6.09 6.35
CA GLY A 97 -14.93 -6.52 5.45
C GLY A 97 -15.14 -5.61 4.24
N VAL A 98 -14.31 -4.58 4.04
CA VAL A 98 -14.40 -3.69 2.88
C VAL A 98 -13.76 -4.39 1.67
N PRO A 99 -14.46 -4.50 0.52
CA PRO A 99 -13.90 -5.14 -0.68
C PRO A 99 -12.63 -4.45 -1.18
N VAL A 100 -11.66 -5.24 -1.63
CA VAL A 100 -10.39 -4.76 -2.19
C VAL A 100 -10.64 -3.80 -3.36
N ASP A 101 -11.59 -4.11 -4.24
CA ASP A 101 -11.97 -3.25 -5.37
C ASP A 101 -12.40 -1.85 -4.92
N LYS A 102 -13.11 -1.73 -3.79
CA LYS A 102 -13.52 -0.44 -3.22
C LYS A 102 -12.36 0.33 -2.57
N MET A 103 -11.32 -0.38 -2.14
CA MET A 103 -10.14 0.22 -1.53
C MET A 103 -9.12 0.69 -2.57
N LEU A 104 -9.01 -0.05 -3.67
CA LEU A 104 -8.11 0.25 -4.78
C LEU A 104 -8.74 1.21 -5.79
N GLU A 105 -10.05 1.42 -5.73
CA GLU A 105 -10.73 2.45 -6.52
C GLU A 105 -10.07 3.82 -6.27
N GLY A 106 -9.59 4.44 -7.35
CA GLY A 106 -8.96 5.75 -7.28
C GLY A 106 -9.93 6.77 -6.70
N GLU A 107 -9.59 7.34 -5.55
CA GLU A 107 -10.43 8.32 -4.84
C GLU A 107 -10.89 9.46 -5.77
N ARG A 108 -10.04 9.86 -6.71
CA ARG A 108 -10.36 10.86 -7.75
C ARG A 108 -11.51 10.42 -8.65
N GLU A 109 -11.45 9.21 -9.21
CA GLU A 109 -12.43 8.73 -10.19
C GLU A 109 -13.79 8.54 -9.51
N LYS A 110 -13.77 8.00 -8.30
CA LYS A 110 -14.93 7.89 -7.43
C LYS A 110 -15.58 9.26 -7.21
N LEU A 111 -14.80 10.27 -6.83
CA LEU A 111 -15.30 11.64 -6.61
C LEU A 111 -15.87 12.31 -7.87
N LEU A 112 -15.37 11.96 -9.07
CA LEU A 112 -15.91 12.46 -10.34
C LEU A 112 -17.30 11.87 -10.64
N HIS A 113 -17.57 10.66 -10.19
CA HIS A 113 -18.85 9.96 -10.39
C HIS A 113 -19.82 10.09 -9.21
N MET A 114 -19.47 10.87 -8.19
CA MET A 114 -20.24 10.99 -6.95
C MET A 114 -21.71 11.34 -7.17
N GLU A 115 -22.04 12.30 -8.04
CA GLU A 115 -23.44 12.64 -8.32
C GLU A 115 -24.22 11.47 -8.90
N GLN A 116 -23.60 10.72 -9.82
CA GLN A 116 -24.23 9.58 -10.48
C GLN A 116 -24.47 8.45 -9.49
N ASP A 117 -23.51 8.19 -8.60
CA ASP A 117 -23.63 7.15 -7.58
C ASP A 117 -24.65 7.50 -6.51
N LEU A 118 -24.69 8.75 -6.05
CA LEU A 118 -25.72 9.22 -5.12
C LEU A 118 -27.12 9.18 -5.76
N ALA A 119 -27.24 9.53 -7.04
CA ALA A 119 -28.49 9.51 -7.78
C ALA A 119 -29.08 8.10 -7.98
N LYS A 120 -28.27 7.03 -7.86
CA LYS A 120 -28.77 5.64 -7.87
C LYS A 120 -29.70 5.33 -6.69
N ARG A 121 -29.52 6.03 -5.57
CA ARG A 121 -30.32 5.85 -4.34
C ARG A 121 -31.24 7.03 -4.04
N VAL A 122 -30.80 8.25 -4.35
CA VAL A 122 -31.55 9.48 -4.10
C VAL A 122 -32.26 9.88 -5.38
N VAL A 123 -33.56 9.62 -5.44
CA VAL A 123 -34.39 9.98 -6.60
C VAL A 123 -34.81 11.44 -6.49
N GLY A 124 -34.49 12.23 -7.51
CA GLY A 124 -34.70 13.68 -7.49
C GLY A 124 -33.65 14.41 -6.64
N GLN A 125 -33.91 15.67 -6.28
CA GLN A 125 -33.00 16.49 -5.44
C GLN A 125 -31.62 16.76 -6.07
N ALA A 126 -31.55 16.95 -7.39
CA ALA A 126 -30.30 17.18 -8.13
C ALA A 126 -29.46 18.34 -7.56
N GLU A 127 -30.12 19.41 -7.10
CA GLU A 127 -29.44 20.55 -6.46
C GLU A 127 -28.74 20.15 -5.16
N ALA A 128 -29.41 19.37 -4.29
CA ALA A 128 -28.82 18.91 -3.03
C ALA A 128 -27.65 17.95 -3.28
N VAL A 129 -27.80 17.02 -4.23
CA VAL A 129 -26.74 16.08 -4.63
C VAL A 129 -25.52 16.82 -5.19
N SER A 130 -25.73 17.81 -6.06
CA SER A 130 -24.66 18.63 -6.64
C SER A 130 -23.95 19.49 -5.59
N ALA A 131 -24.70 20.11 -4.66
CA ALA A 131 -24.14 20.92 -3.59
C ALA A 131 -23.25 20.09 -2.64
N VAL A 132 -23.73 18.91 -2.24
CA VAL A 132 -22.95 17.97 -1.41
C VAL A 132 -21.70 17.50 -2.16
N SER A 133 -21.85 17.04 -3.40
CA SER A 133 -20.73 16.51 -4.20
C SER A 133 -19.64 17.56 -4.43
N THR A 134 -20.04 18.80 -4.72
CA THR A 134 -19.12 19.93 -4.88
C THR A 134 -18.37 20.26 -3.58
N ALA A 135 -19.05 20.25 -2.43
CA ALA A 135 -18.41 20.49 -1.15
C ALA A 135 -17.40 19.39 -0.79
N VAL A 136 -17.75 18.12 -0.97
CA VAL A 136 -16.83 16.99 -0.70
C VAL A 136 -15.61 17.02 -1.63
N ARG A 137 -15.81 17.31 -2.92
CA ARG A 137 -14.69 17.48 -3.87
C ARG A 137 -13.75 18.61 -3.47
N ARG A 138 -14.27 19.77 -3.04
CA ARG A 138 -13.43 20.89 -2.57
C ARG A 138 -12.60 20.52 -1.35
N ALA A 139 -13.20 19.83 -0.38
CA ALA A 139 -12.48 19.36 0.80
C ALA A 139 -11.37 18.36 0.45
N ARG A 140 -11.65 17.39 -0.42
CA ARG A 140 -10.67 16.39 -0.88
C ARG A 140 -9.57 16.99 -1.77
N ALA A 141 -9.85 18.08 -2.48
CA ALA A 141 -8.86 18.84 -3.23
C ALA A 141 -7.98 19.76 -2.35
N GLY A 142 -8.19 19.78 -1.03
CA GLY A 142 -7.42 20.64 -0.11
C GLY A 142 -7.75 22.13 -0.23
N LEU A 143 -8.89 22.48 -0.86
CA LEU A 143 -9.35 23.86 -1.03
C LEU A 143 -10.12 24.38 0.20
N GLN A 144 -10.11 23.64 1.31
CA GLN A 144 -10.76 24.01 2.56
C GLN A 144 -9.75 24.00 3.72
N ASP A 145 -10.10 24.72 4.79
CA ASP A 145 -9.35 24.73 6.04
C ASP A 145 -9.26 23.32 6.64
N PRO A 146 -8.05 22.77 6.87
CA PRO A 146 -7.86 21.43 7.45
C PRO A 146 -8.50 21.23 8.83
N ASN A 147 -8.78 22.31 9.57
CA ASN A 147 -9.39 22.24 10.90
C ASN A 147 -10.93 22.23 10.86
N ARG A 148 -11.55 22.18 9.68
CA ARG A 148 -13.00 22.17 9.51
C ARG A 148 -13.49 20.82 8.98
N PRO A 149 -14.76 20.45 9.26
CA PRO A 149 -15.36 19.26 8.66
C PRO A 149 -15.36 19.33 7.13
N ILE A 150 -15.28 18.16 6.47
CA ILE A 150 -15.33 18.00 4.99
C ILE A 150 -16.53 18.72 4.37
N GLY A 151 -17.64 18.78 5.10
CA GLY A 151 -18.80 19.59 4.73
C GLY A 151 -19.76 19.70 5.90
N SER A 152 -20.39 20.86 6.04
CA SER A 152 -21.49 21.07 6.99
C SER A 152 -22.72 21.49 6.17
N PHE A 153 -23.79 20.72 6.30
CA PHE A 153 -25.00 20.87 5.48
C PHE A 153 -26.22 20.98 6.37
N MET A 154 -27.16 21.84 5.96
CA MET A 154 -28.48 21.95 6.56
C MET A 154 -29.53 21.64 5.49
N PHE A 155 -30.17 20.48 5.59
CA PHE A 155 -31.18 20.05 4.63
C PHE A 155 -32.57 20.55 5.03
N LEU A 156 -33.10 21.49 4.25
CA LEU A 156 -34.43 22.07 4.43
C LEU A 156 -35.41 21.47 3.42
N GLY A 157 -36.66 21.30 3.83
CA GLY A 157 -37.73 20.78 2.96
C GLY A 157 -38.75 19.91 3.70
N PRO A 158 -39.75 19.36 3.00
CA PRO A 158 -40.77 18.50 3.59
C PRO A 158 -40.19 17.20 4.17
N THR A 159 -40.97 16.47 4.96
CA THR A 159 -40.62 15.10 5.37
C THR A 159 -40.79 14.12 4.21
N GLY A 160 -40.05 13.01 4.21
CA GLY A 160 -40.18 11.95 3.20
C GLY A 160 -39.53 12.22 1.82
N VAL A 161 -38.96 13.41 1.58
CA VAL A 161 -38.39 13.79 0.26
C VAL A 161 -36.95 13.30 0.00
N GLY A 162 -36.39 12.47 0.88
CA GLY A 162 -35.06 11.89 0.69
C GLY A 162 -33.90 12.56 1.44
N LYS A 163 -34.14 13.53 2.35
CA LYS A 163 -33.09 14.16 3.17
C LYS A 163 -32.23 13.15 3.95
N THR A 164 -32.87 12.21 4.63
CA THR A 164 -32.20 11.13 5.38
C THR A 164 -31.63 10.06 4.45
N GLU A 165 -32.18 9.89 3.25
CA GLU A 165 -31.63 8.95 2.29
C GLU A 165 -30.33 9.47 1.68
N LEU A 166 -30.25 10.77 1.43
CA LEU A 166 -29.02 11.42 0.98
C LEU A 166 -27.88 11.28 2.01
N THR A 167 -28.16 11.41 3.31
CA THR A 167 -27.13 11.19 4.34
C THR A 167 -26.66 9.73 4.38
N LYS A 168 -27.59 8.77 4.25
CA LYS A 168 -27.25 7.33 4.20
C LYS A 168 -26.49 6.96 2.92
N ALA A 169 -26.88 7.53 1.79
CA ALA A 169 -26.19 7.33 0.51
C ALA A 169 -24.77 7.89 0.57
N LEU A 170 -24.60 9.11 1.11
CA LEU A 170 -23.29 9.72 1.31
C LEU A 170 -22.40 8.94 2.28
N ALA A 171 -22.97 8.37 3.35
CA ALA A 171 -22.22 7.55 4.30
C ALA A 171 -21.76 6.20 3.71
N SER A 172 -22.51 5.68 2.73
CA SER A 172 -22.17 4.41 2.05
C SER A 172 -21.29 4.57 0.83
N PHE A 173 -21.18 5.80 0.32
CA PHE A 173 -20.38 6.17 -0.83
C PHE A 173 -18.90 6.12 -0.43
#